data_AF-A0A536HMR2-F1
#
_entry.id   AF-A0A536HMR2-F1
#
_cell.length_a   1.000
_cell.length_b   1.000
_cell.length_c   1.000
_cell.angle_alpha   90.00
_cell.angle_beta   90.00
_cell.angle_gamma   90.00
#
_symmetry.space_group_name_H-M   'P 1'
#
loop_
_entity.id
_entity.type
_entity.pdbx_description
1 polymer ?
#
loop_
_entity_poly.entity_id
_entity_poly.type
_entity_poly.pdbx_seq_one_letter_code
_entity_poly.pdbx_strand_id
1 'polypeptide(L)'
;MARVVTAENLRARLGQELDSLKASSDVVYVSKRGRLAAVLIDVDRYADIVERLEFLEDSLAVLEARRDVEKAVPWKTVRRT
;
A
#
# COMPACT_ATOMS: atom_id res chain seq x y z
N MET A 1 1.57 13.28 10.48
CA MET A 1 0.76 14.14 9.58
C MET A 1 1.53 14.34 8.28
N ALA A 2 0.90 14.20 7.11
CA ALA A 2 1.65 14.20 5.85
C ALA A 2 2.16 15.59 5.48
N ARG A 3 3.45 15.69 5.10
CA ARG A 3 4.15 16.95 4.86
C ARG A 3 4.72 17.02 3.44
N VAL A 4 4.84 18.22 2.89
CA VAL A 4 5.35 18.44 1.53
C VAL A 4 6.74 19.08 1.58
N VAL A 5 7.70 18.53 0.85
CA VAL A 5 9.06 19.09 0.69
C VAL A 5 9.40 19.25 -0.78
N THR A 6 10.38 20.09 -1.10
CA THR A 6 10.94 20.16 -2.45
C THR A 6 11.99 19.07 -2.64
N ALA A 7 12.16 18.59 -3.87
CA ALA A 7 13.21 17.62 -4.21
C ALA A 7 14.63 18.15 -3.91
N GLU A 8 14.82 19.47 -3.94
CA GLU A 8 16.08 20.12 -3.56
C GLU A 8 16.34 20.04 -2.06
N ASN A 9 15.35 20.41 -1.24
CA ASN A 9 15.45 20.33 0.22
C ASN A 9 15.61 18.87 0.69
N LEU A 10 14.89 17.93 0.06
CA LEU A 10 15.01 16.52 0.38
C LEU A 10 16.43 16.01 0.10
N ARG A 11 17.04 16.38 -1.04
CA ARG A 11 18.43 15.99 -1.34
C ARG A 11 19.42 16.58 -0.34
N ALA A 12 19.21 17.83 0.08
CA ALA A 12 20.09 18.49 1.04
C ALA A 12 20.02 17.89 2.46
N ARG A 13 18.92 17.20 2.81
CA ARG A 13 18.64 16.73 4.19
C ARG A 13 18.24 15.26 4.27
N LEU A 14 18.59 14.46 3.27
CA LEU A 14 18.05 13.11 3.09
C LEU A 14 18.17 12.22 4.34
N GLY A 15 19.34 12.20 4.99
CA GLY A 15 19.56 11.40 6.21
C GLY A 15 18.59 11.77 7.33
N GLN A 16 18.50 13.06 7.67
CA GLN A 16 17.60 13.55 8.71
C GLN A 16 16.12 13.27 8.39
N GLU A 17 15.76 13.37 7.11
CA GLU A 17 14.40 13.08 6.64
C GLU A 17 14.05 11.59 6.79
N LEU A 18 14.98 10.69 6.46
CA LEU A 18 14.79 9.25 6.62
C LEU A 18 14.69 8.84 8.09
N ASP A 19 15.53 9.42 8.96
CA ASP A 19 15.48 9.15 10.40
C ASP A 19 14.15 9.62 11.02
N SER A 20 13.67 10.79 10.59
CA SER A 20 12.37 11.32 11.03
C SER A 20 11.21 10.45 10.55
N LEU A 21 11.28 9.93 9.31
CA LEU A 21 10.24 9.09 8.70
C LEU A 21 10.07 7.77 9.47
N LYS A 22 11.18 7.14 9.85
CA LYS A 22 11.18 5.92 10.68
C LYS A 22 10.55 6.15 12.04
N ALA A 23 10.80 7.29 12.66
CA ALA A 23 10.31 7.60 14.00
C ALA A 23 8.81 7.91 14.05
N SER A 24 8.23 8.54 13.02
CA SER A 24 6.83 9.00 13.07
C SER A 24 5.85 8.18 12.22
N SER A 25 6.33 7.16 11.50
CA SER A 25 5.55 6.41 10.50
C SER A 25 4.89 7.33 9.45
N ASP A 26 5.32 8.57 9.30
CA ASP A 26 4.64 9.53 8.42
C ASP A 26 5.01 9.34 6.94
N VAL A 27 4.27 10.04 6.09
CA VAL A 27 4.49 10.10 4.65
C VAL A 27 4.98 11.50 4.26
N VAL A 28 6.01 11.56 3.41
CA VAL A 28 6.57 12.82 2.89
C VAL A 28 6.28 12.92 1.41
N TYR A 29 5.50 13.92 1.03
CA TYR A 29 5.26 14.27 -0.36
C TYR A 29 6.41 15.11 -0.91
N VAL A 30 6.93 14.71 -2.07
CA VAL A 30 8.04 15.39 -2.73
C VAL A 30 7.51 16.15 -3.93
N SER A 31 7.79 17.44 -3.95
CA SER A 31 7.46 18.34 -5.06
C SER A 31 8.70 18.70 -5.89
N LYS A 32 8.50 18.86 -7.19
CA LYS A 32 9.51 19.33 -8.14
C LYS A 32 8.86 20.36 -9.06
N ARG A 33 9.45 21.56 -9.14
CA ARG A 33 8.92 22.69 -9.94
C ARG A 33 7.44 22.98 -9.65
N GLY A 34 7.08 23.00 -8.37
CA GLY A 34 5.71 23.31 -7.91
C GLY A 34 4.67 22.19 -8.09
N ARG A 35 5.06 20.99 -8.55
CA ARG A 35 4.15 19.85 -8.71
C ARG A 35 4.58 18.69 -7.83
N LEU A 36 3.61 17.94 -7.29
CA LEU A 36 3.89 16.66 -6.63
C LEU A 36 4.50 15.69 -7.65
N ALA A 37 5.61 15.08 -7.27
CA ALA A 37 6.43 14.25 -8.16
C ALA A 37 6.73 12.88 -7.57
N ALA A 38 6.78 12.76 -6.23
CA ALA A 38 7.00 11.48 -5.57
C ALA A 38 6.43 11.49 -4.15
N VAL A 39 6.39 10.31 -3.55
CA VAL A 39 6.05 10.09 -2.15
C VAL A 39 7.18 9.26 -1.54
N LEU A 40 7.68 9.70 -0.39
CA LEU A 40 8.61 8.95 0.44
C LEU A 40 7.84 8.39 1.63
N ILE A 41 7.97 7.09 1.83
CA ILE A 41 7.33 6.31 2.89
C ILE A 41 8.35 5.29 3.41
N ASP A 42 8.19 4.91 4.67
CA ASP A 42 8.99 3.83 5.24
C ASP A 42 8.72 2.49 4.52
N VAL A 43 9.75 1.66 4.43
CA VAL A 43 9.70 0.41 3.66
C VAL A 43 8.76 -0.62 4.29
N ASP A 44 8.76 -0.73 5.62
CA ASP A 44 7.92 -1.67 6.34
C ASP A 44 6.46 -1.21 6.22
N ARG A 45 6.23 0.09 6.35
CA ARG A 45 4.90 0.67 6.13
C ARG A 45 4.39 0.45 4.70
N TYR A 46 5.26 0.52 3.69
CA TYR A 46 4.87 0.20 2.31
C TYR A 46 4.49 -1.27 2.16
N ALA A 47 5.30 -2.18 2.71
CA ALA A 47 5.03 -3.62 2.68
C ALA A 47 3.68 -3.95 3.35
N ASP A 48 3.41 -3.37 4.52
CA ASP A 48 2.14 -3.54 5.24
C ASP A 48 0.93 -3.08 4.42
N ILE A 49 1.06 -1.97 3.67
CA ILE A 49 -0.03 -1.47 2.81
C ILE A 49 -0.31 -2.46 1.67
N VAL A 50 0.74 -3.00 1.06
CA VAL A 50 0.62 -3.98 -0.04
C VAL A 50 0.00 -5.28 0.48
N GLU A 51 0.48 -5.83 1.59
CA GLU A 51 -0.07 -7.05 2.19
C GLU A 51 -1.56 -6.89 2.56
N ARG A 52 -1.92 -5.73 3.13
CA ARG A 52 -3.32 -5.44 3.45
C ARG A 52 -4.18 -5.29 2.20
N LEU A 53 -3.64 -4.74 1.11
CA LEU A 53 -4.36 -4.65 -0.15
C LEU A 53 -4.65 -6.05 -0.71
N GLU A 54 -3.66 -6.93 -0.74
CA GLU A 54 -3.83 -8.33 -1.18
C GLU A 54 -4.89 -9.05 -0.33
N PHE A 55 -4.83 -8.91 1.00
CA PHE A 55 -5.83 -9.50 1.88
C PHE A 55 -7.26 -8.99 1.60
N LEU A 56 -7.41 -7.70 1.30
CA LEU A 56 -8.70 -7.11 0.98
C LEU A 56 -9.24 -7.58 -0.38
N GLU A 57 -8.36 -7.75 -1.37
CA GLU A 57 -8.71 -8.30 -2.68
C GLU A 57 -9.20 -9.75 -2.55
N ASP A 58 -8.51 -10.58 -1.79
CA ASP A 58 -8.93 -11.96 -1.49
C ASP A 58 -10.27 -12.00 -0.75
N SER A 59 -10.43 -11.13 0.26
CA SER A 59 -11.67 -11.01 1.02
C SER A 59 -12.84 -10.59 0.13
N LEU A 60 -12.61 -9.66 -0.79
CA LEU A 60 -13.61 -9.23 -1.76
C LEU A 60 -14.00 -10.39 -2.69
N ALA A 61 -13.03 -11.14 -3.22
CA ALA A 61 -13.30 -12.29 -4.08
C ALA A 61 -14.16 -13.36 -3.37
N VAL A 62 -13.93 -13.61 -2.07
CA VAL A 62 -14.78 -14.50 -1.27
C VAL A 62 -16.21 -13.97 -1.14
N LEU A 63 -16.38 -12.67 -0.89
CA LEU A 63 -17.70 -12.05 -0.79
C LEU A 63 -18.46 -12.09 -2.12
N GLU A 64 -17.77 -11.85 -3.23
CA GLU A 64 -18.34 -11.93 -4.57
C GLU A 64 -18.72 -13.38 -4.94
N ALA A 65 -17.87 -14.36 -4.64
CA ALA A 65 -18.19 -15.78 -4.85
C ALA A 65 -19.42 -16.23 -4.03
N ARG A 66 -19.59 -15.69 -2.81
CA ARG A 66 -20.81 -15.92 -2.01
C ARG A 66 -22.05 -15.29 -2.58
N ARG A 67 -21.93 -14.24 -3.40
CA ARG A 67 -23.07 -13.64 -4.10
C ARG A 67 -23.48 -14.49 -5.31
N ASP A 68 -22.52 -15.14 -5.95
CA ASP A 68 -22.70 -16.04 -7.10
C ASP A 68 -23.00 -17.50 -6.70
N VAL A 69 -23.84 -17.72 -5.67
CA VAL A 69 -24.16 -19.06 -5.12
C VAL A 69 -24.62 -20.06 -6.20
N GLU A 70 -25.32 -19.57 -7.23
CA GLU A 70 -25.83 -20.40 -8.32
C GLU A 70 -24.72 -21.07 -9.18
N LYS A 71 -23.47 -20.59 -9.10
CA LYS A 71 -22.32 -21.15 -9.83
C LYS A 71 -21.46 -22.10 -8.98
N ALA A 72 -21.85 -22.40 -7.74
CA ALA A 72 -21.06 -23.24 -6.85
C ALA A 72 -21.01 -24.70 -7.34
N VAL A 73 -19.80 -25.25 -7.50
CA VAL A 73 -19.60 -26.66 -7.86
C VAL A 73 -19.67 -27.54 -6.59
N PRO A 74 -20.45 -28.63 -6.57
CA PRO A 74 -20.51 -29.52 -5.42
C PRO A 74 -19.14 -30.14 -5.07
N TRP A 75 -18.79 -30.18 -3.78
CA TRP A 75 -17.51 -30.71 -3.29
C TRP A 75 -17.22 -32.18 -3.73
N LYS A 76 -18.27 -32.99 -3.87
CA LYS A 76 -18.17 -34.38 -4.36
C LYS A 76 -17.61 -34.47 -5.78
N THR A 77 -17.80 -33.43 -6.60
CA THR A 77 -17.30 -33.34 -7.97
C THR A 77 -15.82 -32.96 -7.99
N VAL A 78 -15.40 -32.04 -7.12
CA VAL A 78 -14.02 -31.53 -7.05
C VAL A 78 -13.04 -32.59 -6.49
N ARG A 79 -13.47 -33.40 -5.52
CA ARG A 79 -12.60 -34.37 -4.80
C ARG A 79 -12.33 -35.68 -5.56
N ARG A 80 -12.83 -35.84 -6.80
CA ARG A 80 -12.68 -37.07 -7.61
C ARG A 80 -11.63 -36.97 -8.72
N THR A 81 -10.93 -35.84 -8.84
CA THR A 81 -9.74 -35.66 -9.68
C THR A 81 -8.50 -35.72 -8.80
#